data_AF-A0A9D2UEX7-F1
#
_entry.id   AF-A0A9D2UEX7-F1
#
_cell.length_a   1.000
_cell.length_b   1.000
_cell.length_c   1.000
_cell.angle_alpha   90.00
_cell.angle_beta   90.00
_cell.angle_gamma   90.00
#
_symmetry.space_group_name_H-M   'P 1'
#
loop_
_entity.id
_entity.type
_entity.pdbx_description
1 polymer ?
#
loop_
_entity_poly.entity_id
_entity_poly.type
_entity_poly.pdbx_seq_one_letter_code
_entity_poly.pdbx_strand_id
1 'polypeptide(L)'
;MTLPTETPTETPAESLAHLLPSGSRLQPQVYASCVRDLVAATVTRTPYSLPLGEAAGAQLAEPLYALAPQPSFANSQMDGYALTSAAARAAQRVFRVGQDVPAGATGEGLPVSDTLVYPVMTGAPLPDGYTTVIPVERTSPVAGETDAAGFVAEGGQVEIPPAAPGAFVRAVGEDVAAGQLLAEGGSRLTPALIGALAAQGIASVPVYRPLRVLVVTGGDEVAGAGRVPATGQIFDANGPVLAALLHQDGCTTDHLPIGDSVEDFCTALQGALAHRVPDLIVTSGGISHGKYEVVRLGLAALATAPAGGGRVR
;
A
#
# COMPACT_ATOMS: atom_id res chain seq x y z
N MET A 1 54.30 8.35 28.80
CA MET A 1 53.37 8.35 27.65
C MET A 1 52.18 7.51 28.08
N THR A 2 51.19 8.15 28.69
CA THR A 2 49.99 7.52 29.22
C THR A 2 49.05 7.21 28.05
N LEU A 3 48.68 5.94 27.90
CA LEU A 3 47.66 5.51 26.94
C LEU A 3 46.32 6.15 27.33
N PRO A 4 45.51 6.61 26.37
CA PRO A 4 44.20 7.14 26.67
C PRO A 4 43.31 5.98 27.14
N THR A 5 42.73 6.15 28.33
CA THR A 5 41.61 5.35 28.82
C THR A 5 40.45 5.46 27.84
N GLU A 6 40.09 4.35 27.19
CA GLU A 6 38.84 4.24 26.45
C GLU A 6 37.69 4.56 27.40
N THR A 7 36.94 5.62 27.08
CA THR A 7 35.64 5.89 27.68
C THR A 7 34.70 4.72 27.38
N PRO A 8 33.96 4.20 28.36
CA PRO A 8 33.01 3.13 28.12
C PRO A 8 31.99 3.60 27.08
N THR A 9 31.88 2.89 25.96
CA THR A 9 30.83 3.09 24.96
C THR A 9 29.48 2.95 25.64
N GLU A 10 28.73 4.05 25.66
CA GLU A 10 27.36 4.16 26.15
C GLU A 10 26.52 3.02 25.56
N THR A 11 25.74 2.34 26.40
CA THR A 11 24.88 1.26 25.94
C THR A 11 23.72 1.82 25.10
N PRO A 12 23.18 1.08 24.11
CA PRO A 12 22.03 1.55 23.33
C PRO A 12 20.82 1.94 24.19
N ALA A 13 20.65 1.29 25.34
CA ALA A 13 19.60 1.59 26.31
C ALA A 13 19.79 2.95 27.01
N GLU A 14 21.03 3.31 27.38
CA GLU A 14 21.37 4.63 27.94
C GLU A 14 21.18 5.73 26.88
N SER A 15 21.54 5.44 25.63
CA SER A 15 21.36 6.36 24.50
C SER A 15 19.89 6.68 24.19
N LEU A 16 18.93 5.83 24.54
CA LEU A 16 17.49 6.01 24.25
C LEU A 16 16.69 6.51 25.46
N ALA A 17 17.30 6.57 26.65
CA ALA A 17 16.62 6.97 27.88
C ALA A 17 16.02 8.39 27.81
N HIS A 18 16.57 9.27 26.96
CA HIS A 18 16.06 10.61 26.71
C HIS A 18 14.70 10.64 25.97
N LEU A 19 14.35 9.56 25.25
CA LEU A 19 13.04 9.39 24.59
C LEU A 19 11.97 8.94 25.58
N LEU A 20 12.38 8.39 26.72
CA LEU A 20 11.48 8.00 27.79
C LEU A 20 11.19 9.19 28.70
N PRO A 21 9.92 9.51 28.93
CA PRO A 21 9.57 10.66 29.74
C PRO A 21 9.97 10.47 31.21
N SER A 22 10.51 11.52 31.82
CA SER A 22 10.90 11.55 33.24
C SER A 22 9.98 12.49 34.03
N GLY A 23 9.22 11.97 35.00
CA GLY A 23 8.29 12.74 35.85
C GLY A 23 6.84 12.24 35.85
N SER A 24 5.99 12.81 36.74
CA SER A 24 4.62 12.35 37.04
C SER A 24 3.60 12.61 35.90
N ARG A 25 2.58 11.73 35.83
CA ARG A 25 1.39 11.69 34.94
C ARG A 25 1.50 12.52 33.65
N LEU A 26 2.00 11.87 32.60
CA LEU A 26 1.99 12.42 31.24
C LEU A 26 0.59 12.40 30.66
N GLN A 27 0.30 13.37 29.79
CA GLN A 27 -0.87 13.30 28.93
C GLN A 27 -0.74 12.11 27.98
N PRO A 28 -1.82 11.35 27.70
CA PRO A 28 -1.78 10.18 26.82
C PRO A 28 -1.13 10.45 25.45
N GLN A 29 -1.34 11.63 24.88
CA GLN A 29 -0.77 12.01 23.57
C GLN A 29 0.74 12.20 23.61
N VAL A 30 1.27 12.70 24.73
CA VAL A 30 2.72 12.86 24.95
C VAL A 30 3.36 11.47 25.07
N TYR A 31 2.76 10.61 25.89
CA TYR A 31 3.22 9.23 26.05
C TYR A 31 3.19 8.46 24.72
N ALA A 32 2.13 8.59 23.93
CA ALA A 32 2.02 7.95 22.61
C ALA A 32 3.10 8.45 21.63
N SER A 33 3.49 9.73 21.71
CA SER A 33 4.57 10.28 20.87
C SER A 33 5.92 9.71 21.30
N CYS A 34 6.22 9.66 22.60
CA CYS A 34 7.44 9.03 23.11
C CYS A 34 7.56 7.55 22.69
N VAL A 35 6.46 6.79 22.79
CA VAL A 35 6.43 5.38 22.33
C VAL A 35 6.69 5.29 20.84
N ARG A 36 6.11 6.18 20.03
CA ARG A 36 6.35 6.22 18.59
C ARG A 36 7.82 6.48 18.26
N ASP A 37 8.43 7.46 18.92
CA ASP A 37 9.83 7.82 18.70
C ASP A 37 10.76 6.70 19.13
N LEU A 38 10.47 6.03 20.26
CA LEU A 38 11.22 4.87 20.73
C LEU A 38 11.12 3.69 19.74
N VAL A 39 9.92 3.38 19.26
CA VAL A 39 9.72 2.31 18.27
C VAL A 39 10.44 2.65 16.97
N ALA A 40 10.37 3.89 16.50
CA ALA A 40 11.07 4.33 15.30
C ALA A 40 12.60 4.25 15.44
N ALA A 41 13.13 4.51 16.63
CA ALA A 41 14.57 4.44 16.90
C ALA A 41 15.10 3.01 17.11
N THR A 42 14.24 2.06 17.52
CA THR A 42 14.67 0.69 17.87
C THR A 42 14.30 -0.35 16.83
N VAL A 43 13.15 -0.22 16.17
CA VAL A 43 12.65 -1.20 15.21
C VAL A 43 13.14 -0.87 13.81
N THR A 44 14.18 -1.58 13.36
CA THR A 44 14.64 -1.49 11.97
C THR A 44 13.82 -2.43 11.09
N ARG A 45 13.24 -1.88 10.02
CA ARG A 45 12.51 -2.66 9.02
C ARG A 45 13.31 -2.71 7.73
N THR A 46 13.63 -3.91 7.29
CA THR A 46 14.33 -4.13 6.01
C THR A 46 13.29 -4.39 4.92
N PRO A 47 13.23 -3.56 3.87
CA PRO A 47 12.38 -3.82 2.71
C PRO A 47 12.80 -5.11 2.01
N TYR A 48 11.83 -5.78 1.39
CA TYR A 48 12.09 -6.84 0.43
C TYR A 48 11.13 -6.72 -0.76
N SER A 49 11.55 -7.26 -1.91
CA SER A 49 10.71 -7.26 -3.11
C SER A 49 9.70 -8.41 -3.04
N LEU A 50 8.43 -8.09 -3.27
CA LEU A 50 7.34 -9.06 -3.33
C LEU A 50 6.62 -8.93 -4.68
N PRO A 51 6.27 -10.03 -5.37
CA PRO A 51 5.45 -9.97 -6.57
C PRO A 51 4.13 -9.23 -6.30
N LEU A 52 3.71 -8.36 -7.22
CA LEU A 52 2.54 -7.50 -7.01
C LEU A 52 1.27 -8.31 -6.71
N GLY A 53 1.12 -9.48 -7.36
CA GLY A 53 -0.01 -10.39 -7.14
C GLY A 53 -0.07 -11.02 -5.75
N GLU A 54 1.04 -11.02 -5.01
CA GLU A 54 1.14 -11.54 -3.63
C GLU A 54 1.14 -10.42 -2.58
N ALA A 55 1.15 -9.16 -3.01
CA ALA A 55 1.38 -8.02 -2.15
C ALA A 55 0.11 -7.46 -1.47
N ALA A 56 -1.03 -8.11 -1.65
CA ALA A 56 -2.30 -7.69 -1.05
C ALA A 56 -2.20 -7.58 0.48
N GLY A 57 -2.51 -6.39 1.00
CA GLY A 57 -2.44 -6.08 2.42
C GLY A 57 -1.03 -5.82 2.96
N ALA A 58 0.03 -6.03 2.19
CA ALA A 58 1.39 -5.68 2.62
C ALA A 58 1.54 -4.15 2.72
N GLN A 59 2.53 -3.71 3.50
CA GLN A 59 2.86 -2.30 3.65
C GLN A 59 4.01 -1.93 2.73
N LEU A 60 3.80 -0.93 1.88
CA LEU A 60 4.79 -0.44 0.93
C LEU A 60 5.98 0.19 1.67
N ALA A 61 7.20 -0.08 1.21
CA ALA A 61 8.41 0.38 1.90
C ALA A 61 8.88 1.77 1.47
N GLU A 62 8.66 2.12 0.22
CA GLU A 62 9.08 3.38 -0.41
C GLU A 62 7.95 3.88 -1.33
N PRO A 63 7.88 5.19 -1.61
CA PRO A 63 6.87 5.71 -2.52
C PRO A 63 7.02 5.12 -3.93
N LEU A 64 5.88 4.89 -4.58
CA LEU A 64 5.83 4.45 -5.98
C LEU A 64 5.25 5.56 -6.86
N TYR A 65 5.85 5.71 -8.03
CA TYR A 65 5.51 6.74 -9.01
C TYR A 65 5.09 6.09 -10.32
N ALA A 66 4.25 6.79 -11.08
CA ALA A 66 3.79 6.37 -12.39
C ALA A 66 4.97 6.28 -13.38
N LEU A 67 5.12 5.11 -14.00
CA LEU A 67 6.16 4.84 -14.99
C LEU A 67 5.79 5.44 -16.35
N ALA A 68 4.48 5.54 -16.63
CA ALA A 68 3.94 6.05 -17.87
C ALA A 68 2.64 6.84 -17.58
N PRO A 69 2.28 7.80 -18.45
CA PRO A 69 0.97 8.43 -18.35
C PRO A 69 -0.12 7.39 -18.58
N GLN A 70 -1.26 7.56 -17.91
CA GLN A 70 -2.47 6.78 -18.15
C GLN A 70 -3.62 7.72 -18.52
N PRO A 71 -4.26 7.53 -19.69
CA PRO A 71 -3.85 6.66 -20.79
C PRO A 71 -2.47 7.02 -21.37
N SER A 72 -1.77 6.03 -21.96
CA SER A 72 -0.44 6.22 -22.57
C SER A 72 -0.49 6.89 -23.95
N PHE A 73 -1.65 6.86 -24.60
CA PHE A 73 -1.97 7.53 -25.86
C PHE A 73 -3.41 8.07 -25.80
N ALA A 74 -3.69 9.10 -26.61
CA ALA A 74 -5.06 9.61 -26.73
C ALA A 74 -5.95 8.54 -27.36
N ASN A 75 -7.07 8.20 -26.71
CA ASN A 75 -7.93 7.11 -27.15
C ASN A 75 -9.41 7.48 -27.11
N SER A 76 -10.20 6.71 -27.86
CA SER A 76 -11.63 6.89 -27.93
C SER A 76 -12.35 6.43 -26.66
N GLN A 77 -13.31 7.23 -26.17
CA GLN A 77 -14.24 6.84 -25.11
C GLN A 77 -15.43 6.02 -25.61
N MET A 78 -15.64 5.99 -26.94
CA MET A 78 -16.86 5.45 -27.57
C MET A 78 -16.52 4.69 -28.85
N ASP A 79 -17.42 3.85 -29.31
CA ASP A 79 -17.36 3.29 -30.66
C ASP A 79 -17.96 4.33 -31.63
N GLY A 80 -17.18 4.78 -32.62
CA GLY A 80 -17.61 5.89 -33.46
C GLY A 80 -16.60 6.31 -34.51
N TYR A 81 -16.72 7.55 -35.00
CA TYR A 81 -15.82 8.09 -36.02
C TYR A 81 -14.92 9.16 -35.43
N ALA A 82 -13.62 9.03 -35.66
CA ALA A 82 -12.64 10.05 -35.34
C ALA A 82 -12.68 11.17 -36.40
N LEU A 83 -12.63 12.41 -35.94
CA LEU A 83 -12.53 13.63 -36.75
C LEU A 83 -11.36 14.53 -36.30
N THR A 84 -10.82 15.30 -37.24
CA THR A 84 -9.96 16.45 -36.92
C THR A 84 -10.77 17.53 -36.18
N SER A 85 -10.08 18.42 -35.46
CA SER A 85 -10.70 19.59 -34.82
C SER A 85 -11.41 20.53 -35.82
N ALA A 86 -10.93 20.59 -37.07
CA ALA A 86 -11.51 21.41 -38.12
C ALA A 86 -12.76 20.75 -38.70
N ALA A 87 -12.70 19.46 -39.03
CA ALA A 87 -13.84 18.67 -39.49
C ALA A 87 -15.00 18.69 -38.48
N ALA A 88 -14.70 18.54 -37.17
CA ALA A 88 -15.71 18.58 -36.11
C ALA A 88 -16.51 19.90 -36.06
N ARG A 89 -15.91 21.02 -36.51
CA ARG A 89 -16.54 22.35 -36.55
C ARG A 89 -17.06 22.75 -37.93
N ALA A 90 -16.64 22.08 -38.99
CA ALA A 90 -16.93 22.46 -40.36
C ALA A 90 -18.45 22.51 -40.62
N ALA A 91 -18.88 23.28 -41.61
CA ALA A 91 -20.28 23.26 -42.06
C ALA A 91 -20.60 21.98 -42.84
N GLN A 92 -19.60 21.37 -43.47
CA GLN A 92 -19.68 20.06 -44.10
C GLN A 92 -20.05 18.99 -43.06
N ARG A 93 -21.00 18.13 -43.43
CA ARG A 93 -21.49 17.04 -42.56
C ARG A 93 -21.24 15.65 -43.11
N VAL A 94 -20.99 15.52 -44.41
CA VAL A 94 -20.73 14.22 -45.05
C VAL A 94 -19.22 14.05 -45.21
N PHE A 95 -18.71 12.92 -44.71
CA PHE A 95 -17.29 12.60 -44.71
C PHE A 95 -17.07 11.25 -45.39
N ARG A 96 -15.91 11.10 -46.04
CA ARG A 96 -15.47 9.81 -46.56
C ARG A 96 -14.99 8.94 -45.40
N VAL A 97 -15.30 7.65 -45.44
CA VAL A 97 -14.85 6.70 -44.42
C VAL A 97 -13.55 6.03 -44.86
N GLY A 98 -12.54 6.09 -44.00
CA GLY A 98 -11.27 5.35 -44.14
C GLY A 98 -11.36 3.95 -43.53
N GLN A 99 -10.21 3.26 -43.46
CA GLN A 99 -10.11 1.95 -42.83
C GLN A 99 -10.41 1.98 -41.32
N ASP A 100 -10.78 0.84 -40.75
CA ASP A 100 -11.02 0.70 -39.31
C ASP A 100 -9.73 0.83 -38.48
N VAL A 101 -9.85 1.43 -37.30
CA VAL A 101 -8.78 1.50 -36.29
C VAL A 101 -9.27 0.79 -35.01
N PRO A 102 -9.06 -0.53 -34.89
CA PRO A 102 -9.47 -1.29 -33.72
C PRO A 102 -8.52 -1.07 -32.53
N ALA A 103 -8.97 -1.44 -31.33
CA ALA A 103 -8.11 -1.47 -30.15
C ALA A 103 -6.90 -2.39 -30.37
N GLY A 104 -5.70 -1.89 -30.05
CA GLY A 104 -4.43 -2.60 -30.29
C GLY A 104 -3.78 -2.35 -31.65
N ALA A 105 -4.43 -1.61 -32.57
CA ALA A 105 -3.76 -1.06 -33.76
C ALA A 105 -2.87 0.13 -33.39
N THR A 106 -1.95 0.54 -34.28
CA THR A 106 -1.08 1.71 -34.03
C THR A 106 -1.76 3.03 -34.40
N GLY A 107 -2.66 3.03 -35.39
CA GLY A 107 -3.26 4.26 -35.94
C GLY A 107 -2.27 5.15 -36.72
N GLU A 108 -1.02 4.70 -36.87
CA GLU A 108 0.07 5.44 -37.51
C GLU A 108 0.00 5.37 -39.05
N GLY A 109 0.52 6.41 -39.72
CA GLY A 109 0.64 6.45 -41.18
C GLY A 109 -0.68 6.65 -41.93
N LEU A 110 -1.77 6.92 -41.21
CA LEU A 110 -3.07 7.23 -41.78
C LEU A 110 -3.10 8.67 -42.33
N PRO A 111 -3.60 8.89 -43.56
CA PRO A 111 -3.74 10.24 -44.12
C PRO A 111 -4.58 11.19 -43.24
N VAL A 112 -4.05 12.38 -42.98
CA VAL A 112 -4.79 13.43 -42.27
C VAL A 112 -5.58 14.26 -43.27
N SER A 113 -6.91 14.31 -43.10
CA SER A 113 -7.78 15.15 -43.94
C SER A 113 -9.06 15.54 -43.22
N ASP A 114 -9.49 16.80 -43.40
CA ASP A 114 -10.75 17.32 -42.85
C ASP A 114 -12.00 16.75 -43.53
N THR A 115 -11.84 15.97 -44.61
CA THR A 115 -12.94 15.30 -45.32
C THR A 115 -12.94 13.78 -45.12
N LEU A 116 -12.00 13.25 -44.34
CA LEU A 116 -11.82 11.82 -44.09
C LEU A 116 -12.02 11.54 -42.60
N VAL A 117 -12.77 10.49 -42.29
CA VAL A 117 -12.99 10.03 -40.91
C VAL A 117 -12.65 8.55 -40.77
N TYR A 118 -12.24 8.16 -39.59
CA TYR A 118 -11.82 6.79 -39.30
C TYR A 118 -12.75 6.17 -38.26
N PRO A 119 -13.33 4.98 -38.52
CA PRO A 119 -14.00 4.18 -37.50
C PRO A 119 -13.00 3.83 -36.40
N VAL A 120 -13.33 4.17 -35.14
CA VAL A 120 -12.54 3.90 -33.94
C VAL A 120 -13.41 3.20 -32.91
N MET A 121 -12.84 2.20 -32.24
CA MET A 121 -13.50 1.51 -31.13
C MET A 121 -13.06 2.10 -29.79
N THR A 122 -13.81 1.82 -28.74
CA THR A 122 -13.50 2.22 -27.37
C THR A 122 -12.10 1.72 -26.98
N GLY A 123 -11.26 2.64 -26.50
CA GLY A 123 -9.87 2.38 -26.13
C GLY A 123 -8.89 2.35 -27.31
N ALA A 124 -9.35 2.45 -28.57
CA ALA A 124 -8.46 2.52 -29.72
C ALA A 124 -7.72 3.87 -29.75
N PRO A 125 -6.44 3.89 -30.18
CA PRO A 125 -5.71 5.14 -30.39
C PRO A 125 -6.36 5.97 -31.48
N LEU A 126 -6.31 7.29 -31.32
CA LEU A 126 -6.70 8.20 -32.40
C LEU A 126 -5.60 8.30 -33.44
N PRO A 127 -5.94 8.35 -34.75
CA PRO A 127 -4.99 8.69 -35.79
C PRO A 127 -4.37 10.09 -35.58
N ASP A 128 -3.17 10.31 -36.10
CA ASP A 128 -2.49 11.60 -35.97
C ASP A 128 -3.35 12.77 -36.51
N GLY A 129 -3.45 13.86 -35.74
CA GLY A 129 -4.25 15.02 -36.12
C GLY A 129 -5.76 14.87 -35.91
N TYR A 130 -6.24 13.68 -35.53
CA TYR A 130 -7.62 13.44 -35.12
C TYR A 130 -7.76 13.65 -33.62
N THR A 131 -8.78 14.40 -33.21
CA THR A 131 -8.88 14.92 -31.82
C THR A 131 -10.29 14.84 -31.26
N THR A 132 -11.24 14.26 -32.00
CA THR A 132 -12.66 14.26 -31.64
C THR A 132 -13.26 12.96 -32.08
N VAL A 133 -14.12 12.35 -31.26
CA VAL A 133 -14.89 11.17 -31.66
C VAL A 133 -16.37 11.48 -31.60
N ILE A 134 -17.13 10.97 -32.56
CA ILE A 134 -18.60 10.99 -32.52
C ILE A 134 -19.11 9.56 -32.50
N PRO A 135 -19.90 9.17 -31.47
CA PRO A 135 -20.48 7.84 -31.37
C PRO A 135 -21.24 7.46 -32.65
N VAL A 136 -21.12 6.20 -33.08
CA VAL A 136 -21.75 5.69 -34.30
C VAL A 136 -23.27 5.92 -34.29
N GLU A 137 -23.90 5.85 -33.12
CA GLU A 137 -25.34 6.07 -32.91
C GLU A 137 -25.79 7.51 -33.19
N ARG A 138 -24.84 8.45 -33.27
CA ARG A 138 -25.09 9.85 -33.62
C ARG A 138 -24.77 10.16 -35.08
N THR A 139 -24.47 9.15 -35.89
CA THR A 139 -24.13 9.29 -37.31
C THR A 139 -25.22 8.69 -38.19
N SER A 140 -25.20 9.00 -39.48
CA SER A 140 -26.14 8.45 -40.46
C SER A 140 -25.41 8.02 -41.73
N PRO A 141 -25.54 6.75 -42.17
CA PRO A 141 -24.97 6.31 -43.43
C PRO A 141 -25.51 7.12 -44.62
N VAL A 142 -24.62 7.54 -45.52
CA VAL A 142 -24.98 8.27 -46.76
C VAL A 142 -24.76 7.38 -47.98
N ALA A 143 -23.64 6.65 -48.03
CA ALA A 143 -23.30 5.73 -49.11
C ALA A 143 -22.33 4.64 -48.65
N GLY A 144 -22.41 3.45 -49.26
CA GLY A 144 -21.59 2.29 -48.90
C GLY A 144 -22.35 1.25 -48.07
N GLU A 145 -21.78 0.05 -47.96
CA GLU A 145 -22.33 -1.00 -47.11
C GLU A 145 -22.18 -0.62 -45.64
N THR A 146 -23.17 -0.99 -44.82
CA THR A 146 -23.15 -0.75 -43.37
C THR A 146 -23.17 -2.08 -42.65
N ASP A 147 -22.30 -2.25 -41.66
CA ASP A 147 -22.25 -3.47 -40.86
C ASP A 147 -23.38 -3.53 -39.81
N ALA A 148 -23.42 -4.62 -39.05
CA ALA A 148 -24.45 -4.83 -38.03
C ALA A 148 -24.34 -3.85 -36.83
N ALA A 149 -23.18 -3.21 -36.65
CA ALA A 149 -22.93 -2.23 -35.59
C ALA A 149 -23.21 -0.79 -36.05
N GLY A 150 -23.56 -0.58 -37.32
CA GLY A 150 -23.88 0.73 -37.88
C GLY A 150 -22.69 1.47 -38.49
N PHE A 151 -21.53 0.82 -38.62
CA PHE A 151 -20.37 1.40 -39.29
C PHE A 151 -20.47 1.26 -40.80
N VAL A 152 -20.13 2.33 -41.51
CA VAL A 152 -20.06 2.37 -42.97
C VAL A 152 -18.70 1.83 -43.39
N ALA A 153 -18.69 0.90 -44.36
CA ALA A 153 -17.47 0.30 -44.87
C ALA A 153 -16.51 1.31 -45.50
N GLU A 154 -15.21 0.99 -45.48
CA GLU A 154 -14.16 1.81 -46.08
C GLU A 154 -14.50 2.23 -47.52
N GLY A 155 -14.29 3.51 -47.82
CA GLY A 155 -14.61 4.12 -49.11
C GLY A 155 -16.04 4.65 -49.22
N GLY A 156 -16.92 4.32 -48.27
CA GLY A 156 -18.27 4.87 -48.14
C GLY A 156 -18.31 6.31 -47.61
N GLN A 157 -19.51 6.78 -47.29
CA GLN A 157 -19.78 8.12 -46.78
C GLN A 157 -20.74 8.09 -45.60
N VAL A 158 -20.45 8.91 -44.60
CA VAL A 158 -21.24 9.05 -43.37
C VAL A 158 -21.53 10.51 -43.08
N GLU A 159 -22.74 10.80 -42.63
CA GLU A 159 -23.13 12.09 -42.11
C GLU A 159 -22.87 12.15 -40.60
N ILE A 160 -22.12 13.17 -40.17
CA ILE A 160 -21.70 13.38 -38.77
C ILE A 160 -22.09 14.79 -38.31
N PRO A 161 -22.78 14.94 -37.17
CA PRO A 161 -23.16 16.23 -36.63
C PRO A 161 -21.95 17.04 -36.12
N PRO A 162 -22.06 18.36 -35.98
CA PRO A 162 -21.02 19.18 -35.39
C PRO A 162 -20.75 18.80 -33.94
N ALA A 163 -19.51 18.98 -33.50
CA ALA A 163 -19.12 18.76 -32.11
C ALA A 163 -18.00 19.69 -31.65
N ALA A 164 -17.90 19.83 -30.33
CA ALA A 164 -16.74 20.44 -29.70
C ALA A 164 -15.51 19.52 -29.88
N PRO A 165 -14.33 20.04 -30.24
CA PRO A 165 -13.14 19.20 -30.26
C PRO A 165 -12.80 18.62 -28.90
N GLY A 166 -12.19 17.45 -28.90
CA GLY A 166 -11.94 16.69 -27.68
C GLY A 166 -13.14 15.88 -27.20
N ALA A 167 -14.32 16.01 -27.84
CA ALA A 167 -15.48 15.22 -27.44
C ALA A 167 -15.19 13.72 -27.54
N PHE A 168 -15.52 12.99 -26.48
CA PHE A 168 -15.35 11.53 -26.36
C PHE A 168 -13.92 11.04 -26.60
N VAL A 169 -12.93 11.86 -26.26
CA VAL A 169 -11.50 11.50 -26.29
C VAL A 169 -10.97 11.51 -24.87
N ARG A 170 -10.16 10.52 -24.50
CA ARG A 170 -9.35 10.55 -23.29
C ARG A 170 -7.97 11.07 -23.66
N ALA A 171 -7.52 12.14 -23.02
CA ALA A 171 -6.21 12.71 -23.29
C ALA A 171 -5.10 11.83 -22.68
N VAL A 172 -3.88 11.97 -23.20
CA VAL A 172 -2.70 11.31 -22.61
C VAL A 172 -2.53 11.80 -21.18
N GLY A 173 -2.42 10.86 -20.25
CA GLY A 173 -2.18 11.16 -18.83
C GLY A 173 -3.36 11.80 -18.10
N GLU A 174 -4.58 11.70 -18.64
CA GLU A 174 -5.79 12.26 -18.02
C GLU A 174 -6.09 11.65 -16.64
N ASP A 175 -5.86 10.35 -16.47
CA ASP A 175 -6.04 9.68 -15.17
C ASP A 175 -4.81 9.84 -14.27
N VAL A 176 -3.63 9.62 -14.87
CA VAL A 176 -2.34 9.60 -14.18
C VAL A 176 -1.31 10.26 -15.08
N ALA A 177 -0.69 11.32 -14.60
CA ALA A 177 0.43 11.94 -15.30
C ALA A 177 1.72 11.08 -15.16
N ALA A 178 2.60 11.13 -16.15
CA ALA A 178 3.92 10.51 -16.04
C ALA A 178 4.67 11.05 -14.81
N GLY A 179 5.24 10.16 -13.99
CA GLY A 179 5.95 10.54 -12.77
C GLY A 179 5.05 10.96 -11.60
N GLN A 180 3.73 10.90 -11.72
CA GLN A 180 2.80 11.18 -10.62
C GLN A 180 3.00 10.18 -9.47
N LEU A 181 2.94 10.66 -8.22
CA LEU A 181 2.95 9.79 -7.04
C LEU A 181 1.68 8.92 -7.03
N LEU A 182 1.87 7.60 -7.03
CA LEU A 182 0.78 6.62 -6.97
C LEU A 182 0.47 6.18 -5.54
N ALA A 183 1.52 6.00 -4.74
CA ALA A 183 1.40 5.63 -3.33
C ALA A 183 2.60 6.12 -2.53
N GLU A 184 2.33 6.59 -1.32
CA GLU A 184 3.37 6.94 -0.35
C GLU A 184 3.97 5.67 0.27
N GLY A 185 5.25 5.74 0.67
CA GLY A 185 5.84 4.73 1.55
C GLY A 185 5.02 4.62 2.84
N GLY A 186 4.78 3.40 3.30
CA GLY A 186 3.90 3.12 4.44
C GLY A 186 2.44 2.85 4.07
N SER A 187 2.04 3.07 2.82
CA SER A 187 0.69 2.74 2.34
C SER A 187 0.42 1.24 2.41
N ARG A 188 -0.79 0.85 2.84
CA ARG A 188 -1.26 -0.54 2.73
C ARG A 188 -1.70 -0.80 1.29
N LEU A 189 -1.21 -1.88 0.69
CA LEU A 189 -1.55 -2.28 -0.67
C LEU A 189 -2.96 -2.86 -0.72
N THR A 190 -3.93 -1.99 -1.03
CA THR A 190 -5.32 -2.36 -1.26
C THR A 190 -5.50 -2.94 -2.67
N PRO A 191 -6.62 -3.66 -2.95
CA PRO A 191 -6.90 -4.14 -4.31
C PRO A 191 -6.92 -3.01 -5.35
N ALA A 192 -7.43 -1.83 -5.00
CA ALA A 192 -7.46 -0.68 -5.90
C ALA A 192 -6.04 -0.18 -6.23
N LEU A 193 -5.16 -0.07 -5.23
CA LEU A 193 -3.78 0.34 -5.44
C LEU A 193 -3.01 -0.72 -6.25
N ILE A 194 -3.24 -2.01 -5.97
CA ILE A 194 -2.67 -3.10 -6.78
C ILE A 194 -3.08 -2.98 -8.24
N GLY A 195 -4.36 -2.70 -8.53
CA GLY A 195 -4.85 -2.47 -9.89
C GLY A 195 -4.15 -1.29 -10.56
N ALA A 196 -3.98 -0.17 -9.85
CA ALA A 196 -3.28 1.01 -10.37
C ALA A 196 -1.80 0.72 -10.67
N LEU A 197 -1.10 0.00 -9.80
CA LEU A 197 0.30 -0.39 -10.01
C LEU A 197 0.43 -1.41 -11.16
N ALA A 198 -0.50 -2.36 -11.27
CA ALA A 198 -0.53 -3.33 -12.36
C ALA A 198 -0.76 -2.65 -13.72
N ALA A 199 -1.65 -1.63 -13.76
CA ALA A 199 -1.89 -0.82 -14.95
C ALA A 199 -0.65 -0.04 -15.42
N GLN A 200 0.35 0.13 -14.55
CA GLN A 200 1.64 0.74 -14.83
C GLN A 200 2.71 -0.28 -15.22
N GLY A 201 2.37 -1.57 -15.28
CA GLY A 201 3.33 -2.65 -15.58
C GLY A 201 4.27 -3.00 -14.43
N ILE A 202 3.97 -2.56 -13.20
CA ILE A 202 4.80 -2.84 -12.02
C ILE A 202 4.60 -4.31 -11.63
N ALA A 203 5.64 -5.14 -11.79
CA ALA A 203 5.57 -6.57 -11.54
C ALA A 203 5.84 -6.95 -10.06
N SER A 204 6.63 -6.15 -9.37
CA SER A 204 6.98 -6.36 -7.97
C SER A 204 7.09 -5.03 -7.23
N VAL A 205 6.90 -5.08 -5.92
CA VAL A 205 6.89 -3.90 -5.05
C VAL A 205 7.76 -4.11 -3.82
N PRO A 206 8.48 -3.07 -3.39
CA PRO A 206 9.24 -3.10 -2.14
C PRO A 206 8.27 -2.97 -0.97
N VAL A 207 8.23 -3.99 -0.11
CA VAL A 207 7.33 -4.03 1.04
C VAL A 207 8.09 -4.34 2.32
N TYR A 208 7.47 -4.01 3.44
CA TYR A 208 7.90 -4.49 4.74
C TYR A 208 7.11 -5.73 5.13
N ARG A 209 7.80 -6.67 5.78
CA ARG A 209 7.11 -7.79 6.45
C ARG A 209 6.28 -7.26 7.62
N PRO A 210 5.20 -7.97 8.01
CA PRO A 210 4.54 -7.76 9.29
C PRO A 210 5.56 -7.74 10.44
N LEU A 211 5.38 -6.79 11.36
CA LEU A 211 6.11 -6.83 12.62
C LEU A 211 5.60 -8.00 13.46
N ARG A 212 6.52 -8.64 14.16
CA ARG A 212 6.25 -9.78 15.02
C ARG A 212 6.25 -9.28 16.45
N VAL A 213 5.11 -9.35 17.11
CA VAL A 213 4.94 -8.80 18.44
C VAL A 213 4.65 -9.93 19.42
N LEU A 214 5.49 -10.06 20.44
CA LEU A 214 5.22 -10.95 21.55
C LEU A 214 4.40 -10.20 22.59
N VAL A 215 3.15 -10.60 22.76
CA VAL A 215 2.26 -10.06 23.79
C VAL A 215 2.46 -10.88 25.07
N VAL A 216 2.88 -10.24 26.14
CA VAL A 216 3.06 -10.85 27.45
C VAL A 216 1.98 -10.34 28.38
N THR A 217 1.12 -11.21 28.88
CA THR A 217 0.12 -10.86 29.89
C THR A 217 0.31 -11.73 31.12
N GLY A 218 -0.02 -11.23 32.31
CA GLY A 218 0.09 -12.09 33.47
C GLY A 218 -0.11 -11.46 34.82
N GLY A 219 0.05 -12.34 35.80
CA GLY A 219 -0.36 -12.22 37.20
C GLY A 219 -1.07 -13.52 37.61
N ASP A 220 -0.87 -14.01 38.84
CA ASP A 220 -1.50 -15.26 39.29
C ASP A 220 -3.04 -15.17 39.33
N GLU A 221 -3.56 -13.94 39.34
CA GLU A 221 -4.98 -13.63 39.17
C GLU A 221 -5.49 -13.85 37.74
N VAL A 222 -4.63 -13.99 36.73
CA VAL A 222 -5.06 -14.04 35.32
C VAL A 222 -5.24 -15.49 34.86
N ALA A 223 -6.48 -15.87 34.58
CA ALA A 223 -6.85 -17.16 34.01
C ALA A 223 -6.92 -17.11 32.47
N GLY A 224 -6.38 -18.15 31.82
CA GLY A 224 -6.43 -18.30 30.38
C GLY A 224 -7.84 -18.60 29.83
N ALA A 225 -8.04 -18.31 28.54
CA ALA A 225 -9.30 -18.55 27.85
C ALA A 225 -9.73 -20.04 27.91
N GLY A 226 -11.03 -20.27 28.06
CA GLY A 226 -11.61 -21.63 28.10
C GLY A 226 -11.43 -22.38 29.42
N ARG A 227 -10.87 -21.74 30.46
CA ARG A 227 -10.80 -22.29 31.82
C ARG A 227 -11.91 -21.73 32.71
N VAL A 228 -12.23 -22.42 33.80
CA VAL A 228 -13.04 -21.85 34.89
C VAL A 228 -12.07 -21.14 35.84
N PRO A 229 -12.18 -19.81 36.04
CA PRO A 229 -11.32 -19.09 36.98
C PRO A 229 -11.48 -19.64 38.39
N ALA A 230 -10.37 -19.85 39.10
CA ALA A 230 -10.41 -20.14 40.52
C ALA A 230 -10.86 -18.90 41.32
N THR A 231 -11.18 -19.08 42.60
CA THR A 231 -11.46 -17.95 43.50
C THR A 231 -10.28 -16.99 43.51
N GLY A 232 -10.53 -15.71 43.19
CA GLY A 232 -9.49 -14.67 43.09
C GLY A 232 -8.89 -14.52 41.69
N GLN A 233 -9.32 -15.32 40.70
CA GLN A 233 -8.89 -15.18 39.32
C GLN A 233 -9.93 -14.46 38.45
N ILE A 234 -9.44 -13.74 37.45
CA ILE A 234 -10.17 -13.07 36.38
C ILE A 234 -9.69 -13.57 35.03
N PHE A 235 -10.52 -13.46 34.00
CA PHE A 235 -10.12 -13.86 32.65
C PHE A 235 -9.11 -12.87 32.05
N ASP A 236 -8.18 -13.39 31.24
CA ASP A 236 -7.33 -12.55 30.40
C ASP A 236 -8.15 -11.83 29.32
N ALA A 237 -8.43 -10.55 29.54
CA ALA A 237 -9.02 -9.67 28.54
C ALA A 237 -7.97 -8.93 27.70
N ASN A 238 -6.77 -8.74 28.23
CA ASN A 238 -5.76 -7.87 27.62
C ASN A 238 -5.07 -8.57 26.46
N GLY A 239 -4.73 -9.85 26.60
CA GLY A 239 -4.05 -10.63 25.56
C GLY A 239 -4.84 -10.61 24.25
N PRO A 240 -6.12 -11.03 24.25
CA PRO A 240 -6.96 -11.01 23.04
C PRO A 240 -7.17 -9.61 22.44
N VAL A 241 -7.37 -8.58 23.27
CA VAL A 241 -7.58 -7.19 22.80
C VAL A 241 -6.31 -6.65 22.13
N LEU A 242 -5.14 -6.82 22.76
CA LEU A 242 -3.87 -6.37 22.20
C LEU A 242 -3.54 -7.10 20.90
N ALA A 243 -3.75 -8.42 20.85
CA ALA A 243 -3.54 -9.21 19.64
C ALA A 243 -4.44 -8.74 18.49
N ALA A 244 -5.72 -8.46 18.77
CA ALA A 244 -6.67 -7.98 17.76
C ALA A 244 -6.27 -6.60 17.19
N LEU A 245 -5.87 -5.65 18.05
CA LEU A 245 -5.39 -4.33 17.62
C LEU A 245 -4.14 -4.43 16.75
N LEU A 246 -3.17 -5.24 17.18
CA LEU A 246 -1.93 -5.46 16.43
C LEU A 246 -2.18 -6.11 15.06
N HIS A 247 -3.11 -7.06 14.96
CA HIS A 247 -3.50 -7.66 13.69
C HIS A 247 -4.18 -6.65 12.75
N GLN A 248 -5.01 -5.74 13.26
CA GLN A 248 -5.60 -4.66 12.46
C GLN A 248 -4.51 -3.76 11.86
N ASP A 249 -3.46 -3.49 12.63
CA ASP A 249 -2.29 -2.72 12.20
C ASP A 249 -1.29 -3.52 11.33
N GLY A 250 -1.61 -4.77 11.00
CA GLY A 250 -0.82 -5.60 10.09
C GLY A 250 0.43 -6.23 10.73
N CYS A 251 0.47 -6.29 12.05
CA CYS A 251 1.45 -7.11 12.78
C CYS A 251 1.01 -8.58 12.81
N THR A 252 1.89 -9.45 13.28
CA THR A 252 1.58 -10.82 13.69
C THR A 252 1.93 -10.98 15.15
N THR A 253 1.14 -11.72 15.91
CA THR A 253 1.32 -11.82 17.36
C THR A 253 1.53 -13.24 17.85
N ASP A 254 2.48 -13.41 18.76
CA ASP A 254 2.59 -14.56 19.64
C ASP A 254 2.15 -14.14 21.06
N HIS A 255 1.59 -15.04 21.87
CA HIS A 255 1.10 -14.74 23.22
C HIS A 255 1.84 -15.57 24.27
N LEU A 256 2.33 -14.91 25.32
CA LEU A 256 3.04 -15.51 26.44
C LEU A 256 2.34 -15.16 27.76
N PRO A 257 1.51 -16.05 28.32
CA PRO A 257 0.95 -15.87 29.66
C PRO A 257 2.02 -16.11 30.73
N ILE A 258 2.06 -15.28 31.76
CA ILE A 258 3.02 -15.37 32.87
C ILE A 258 2.30 -15.32 34.23
N GLY A 259 2.88 -15.97 35.25
CA GLY A 259 2.43 -15.85 36.65
C GLY A 259 3.32 -14.89 37.45
N ASP A 260 3.23 -14.93 38.78
CA ASP A 260 3.95 -14.03 39.70
C ASP A 260 5.39 -14.47 40.06
N SER A 261 5.98 -15.36 39.26
CA SER A 261 7.34 -15.90 39.44
C SER A 261 8.34 -15.31 38.43
N VAL A 262 9.38 -14.64 38.96
CA VAL A 262 10.48 -14.06 38.14
C VAL A 262 11.25 -15.15 37.39
N GLU A 263 11.52 -16.29 38.03
CA GLU A 263 12.27 -17.38 37.43
C GLU A 263 11.50 -18.05 36.28
N ASP A 264 10.20 -18.29 36.48
CA ASP A 264 9.33 -18.87 35.45
C ASP A 264 9.18 -17.90 34.27
N PHE A 265 9.02 -16.60 34.55
CA PHE A 265 9.00 -15.57 33.49
C PHE A 265 10.29 -15.55 32.68
N CYS A 266 11.46 -15.52 33.32
CA CYS A 266 12.74 -15.53 32.63
C CYS A 266 12.90 -16.77 31.75
N THR A 267 12.54 -17.95 32.28
CA THR A 267 12.61 -19.22 31.54
C THR A 267 11.67 -19.21 30.33
N ALA A 268 10.42 -18.78 30.52
CA ALA A 268 9.41 -18.75 29.48
C ALA A 268 9.76 -17.73 28.38
N LEU A 269 10.25 -16.56 28.76
CA LEU A 269 10.71 -15.53 27.82
C LEU A 269 11.92 -16.02 27.03
N GLN A 270 12.94 -16.59 27.67
CA GLN A 270 14.09 -17.18 26.97
C GLN A 270 13.67 -18.28 25.99
N GLY A 271 12.73 -19.14 26.38
CA GLY A 271 12.15 -20.15 25.50
C GLY A 271 11.46 -19.54 24.28
N ALA A 272 10.64 -18.51 24.48
CA ALA A 272 9.96 -17.80 23.38
C ALA A 272 10.95 -17.14 22.41
N LEU A 273 11.99 -16.49 22.95
CA LEU A 273 13.04 -15.83 22.17
C LEU A 273 13.90 -16.83 21.40
N ALA A 274 14.19 -18.00 21.98
CA ALA A 274 14.92 -19.08 21.31
C ALA A 274 14.12 -19.71 20.16
N HIS A 275 12.80 -19.81 20.31
CA HIS A 275 11.94 -20.31 19.24
C HIS A 275 11.84 -19.31 18.07
N ARG A 276 11.55 -18.04 18.36
CA ARG A 276 11.30 -17.05 17.31
C ARG A 276 11.43 -15.61 17.83
N VAL A 277 12.58 -14.97 17.61
CA VAL A 277 12.84 -13.57 18.05
C VAL A 277 11.75 -12.60 17.53
N PRO A 278 11.01 -11.90 18.41
CA PRO A 278 10.05 -10.87 18.02
C PRO A 278 10.75 -9.53 17.73
N ASP A 279 10.06 -8.64 17.01
CA ASP A 279 10.50 -7.25 16.79
C ASP A 279 10.16 -6.34 17.97
N LEU A 280 9.07 -6.68 18.69
CA LEU A 280 8.59 -5.92 19.84
C LEU A 280 8.03 -6.89 20.88
N ILE A 281 8.25 -6.58 22.15
CA ILE A 281 7.58 -7.23 23.27
C ILE A 281 6.64 -6.20 23.89
N VAL A 282 5.35 -6.53 23.98
CA VAL A 282 4.33 -5.68 24.61
C VAL A 282 3.83 -6.41 25.84
N THR A 283 4.01 -5.80 27.01
CA THR A 283 3.63 -6.40 28.29
C THR A 283 2.42 -5.70 28.90
N SER A 284 1.49 -6.47 29.49
CA SER A 284 0.35 -5.94 30.25
C SER A 284 0.19 -6.71 31.56
N GLY A 285 0.36 -6.01 32.70
CA GLY A 285 0.50 -6.63 34.03
C GLY A 285 1.97 -6.74 34.47
N GLY A 286 2.22 -6.95 35.77
CA GLY A 286 3.56 -7.24 36.31
C GLY A 286 4.60 -6.10 36.34
N ILE A 287 4.20 -4.82 36.19
CA ILE A 287 5.08 -3.62 36.11
C ILE A 287 4.71 -2.53 37.16
N SER A 288 3.93 -2.85 38.18
CA SER A 288 3.48 -1.88 39.22
C SER A 288 4.36 -1.88 40.46
N HIS A 289 4.43 -0.80 41.25
CA HIS A 289 5.28 -0.60 42.46
C HIS A 289 5.13 -1.63 43.62
N GLY A 290 4.43 -2.74 43.42
CA GLY A 290 4.21 -3.79 44.41
C GLY A 290 5.39 -4.75 44.58
N LYS A 291 5.23 -5.69 45.52
CA LYS A 291 6.23 -6.71 45.87
C LYS A 291 6.48 -7.74 44.75
N TYR A 292 5.61 -7.79 43.73
CA TYR A 292 5.58 -8.80 42.68
C TYR A 292 5.68 -8.14 41.28
N GLU A 293 6.84 -7.54 40.99
CA GLU A 293 7.15 -6.90 39.70
C GLU A 293 7.89 -7.85 38.75
N VAL A 294 7.23 -8.93 38.36
CA VAL A 294 7.85 -10.03 37.61
C VAL A 294 8.53 -9.57 36.32
N VAL A 295 7.86 -8.73 35.54
CA VAL A 295 8.38 -8.26 34.25
C VAL A 295 9.57 -7.33 34.46
N ARG A 296 9.46 -6.34 35.36
CA ARG A 296 10.55 -5.38 35.61
C ARG A 296 11.79 -6.06 36.19
N LEU A 297 11.60 -6.92 37.20
CA LEU A 297 12.68 -7.64 37.85
C LEU A 297 13.32 -8.67 36.91
N GLY A 298 12.52 -9.39 36.13
CA GLY A 298 13.01 -10.36 35.16
C GLY A 298 13.80 -9.73 34.02
N LEU A 299 13.31 -8.64 33.44
CA LEU A 299 14.06 -7.90 32.40
C LEU A 299 15.38 -7.34 32.95
N ALA A 300 15.39 -6.81 34.17
CA ALA A 300 16.62 -6.36 34.83
C ALA A 300 17.61 -7.52 35.05
N ALA A 301 17.13 -8.68 35.50
CA ALA A 301 17.96 -9.88 35.68
C ALA A 301 18.58 -10.33 34.34
N LEU A 302 17.78 -10.39 33.28
CA LEU A 302 18.22 -10.76 31.94
C LEU A 302 19.23 -9.76 31.34
N ALA A 303 19.09 -8.47 31.62
CA ALA A 303 20.02 -7.45 31.15
C ALA A 303 21.41 -7.55 31.81
N THR A 304 21.48 -8.06 33.04
CA THR A 304 22.72 -8.20 33.82
C THR A 304 23.44 -9.55 33.64
N ALA A 305 22.84 -10.51 32.92
CA ALA A 305 23.43 -11.83 32.71
C ALA A 305 24.65 -11.80 31.76
N PRO A 306 25.73 -12.59 32.02
CA PRO A 306 26.91 -12.65 31.17
C PRO A 306 26.58 -13.20 29.76
N ALA A 307 27.33 -12.74 28.76
CA ALA A 307 27.02 -12.78 27.31
C ALA A 307 26.90 -14.17 26.63
N GLY A 308 26.76 -15.27 27.39
CA GLY A 308 26.55 -16.62 26.87
C GLY A 308 25.10 -17.00 26.58
N GLY A 309 24.12 -16.22 27.06
CA GLY A 309 22.69 -16.38 26.75
C GLY A 309 22.18 -15.13 26.06
N GLY A 310 21.51 -15.28 24.91
CA GLY A 310 21.12 -14.19 24.02
C GLY A 310 20.62 -12.94 24.77
N ARG A 311 21.37 -11.84 24.65
CA ARG A 311 20.95 -10.55 25.20
C ARG A 311 19.65 -10.12 24.52
N VAL A 312 18.61 -9.91 25.31
CA VAL A 312 17.46 -9.11 24.89
C VAL A 312 17.97 -7.67 24.82
N ARG A 313 18.06 -7.12 23.62
CA ARG A 313 18.29 -5.68 23.40
C ARG A 313 16.96 -4.98 23.30
#